data_AF-A0AAV0FQ99-F1
#
_entry.id   AF-A0AAV0FQ99-F1
#
_cell.length_a   1.000
_cell.length_b   1.000
_cell.length_c   1.000
_cell.angle_alpha   90.00
_cell.angle_beta   90.00
_cell.angle_gamma   90.00
#
_symmetry.space_group_name_H-M   'P 1'
#
loop_
_entity.id
_entity.type
_entity.pdbx_description
1 polymer ?
#
loop_
_entity_poly.entity_id
_entity_poly.type
_entity_poly.pdbx_seq_one_letter_code
_entity_poly.pdbx_strand_id
1 'polypeptide(L)'
;MVEMLEKGELTTGRGLNQESSLGRPGATRWGTHHTTNIHILSMWSATIQVLDNILDDGTELKSRGAASSLVEKMESYQVVFIAHLMKKVSGLTNIVSHFLQ
;
A
#
# COMPACT_ATOMS: atom_id res chain seq x y z
N MET A 1 -0.71 23.14 -9.28
CA MET A 1 -1.49 22.04 -9.88
C MET A 1 -1.12 20.70 -9.25
N VAL A 2 0.16 20.29 -9.23
CA VAL A 2 0.61 19.07 -8.51
C VAL A 2 0.40 19.17 -6.99
N GLU A 3 0.73 20.30 -6.37
CA GLU A 3 0.53 20.50 -4.91
C GLU A 3 -0.94 20.51 -4.47
N MET A 4 -1.89 20.80 -5.38
CA MET A 4 -3.33 20.81 -5.07
C MET A 4 -3.93 19.40 -5.12
N LEU A 5 -3.33 18.50 -5.90
CA LEU A 5 -3.69 17.07 -5.93
C LEU A 5 -3.23 16.36 -4.66
N GLU A 6 -2.07 16.74 -4.11
CA GLU A 6 -1.56 16.19 -2.85
C GLU A 6 -2.41 16.57 -1.63
N LYS A 7 -3.12 17.70 -1.69
CA LYS A 7 -3.95 18.22 -0.59
C LYS A 7 -5.43 17.83 -0.67
N GLY A 8 -5.88 17.22 -1.77
CA GLY A 8 -7.27 16.76 -1.90
C GLY A 8 -8.33 17.88 -2.01
N GLU A 9 -7.91 19.11 -2.32
CA GLU A 9 -8.76 20.33 -2.24
C GLU A 9 -9.57 20.64 -3.51
N LEU A 10 -9.61 19.73 -4.49
CA LEU A 10 -10.35 19.95 -5.75
C LEU A 10 -11.59 19.06 -5.83
N THR A 11 -12.70 19.54 -5.30
CA THR A 11 -14.04 19.04 -5.63
C THR A 11 -14.48 19.61 -6.98
N THR A 12 -14.27 18.87 -8.07
CA THR A 12 -14.84 19.22 -9.38
C THR A 12 -15.98 18.27 -9.70
N GLY A 13 -17.21 18.78 -9.65
CA GLY A 13 -18.41 17.98 -9.91
C GLY A 13 -18.72 17.77 -11.40
N ARG A 14 -19.15 16.55 -11.74
CA ARG A 14 -20.34 16.25 -12.57
C ARG A 14 -20.60 14.74 -12.64
N GLY A 15 -21.79 14.29 -12.24
CA GLY A 15 -22.21 12.88 -12.32
C GLY A 15 -23.61 12.57 -11.79
N LEU A 16 -24.60 13.45 -12.00
CA LEU A 16 -25.98 13.29 -11.48
C LEU A 16 -26.76 12.06 -12.00
N ASN A 17 -26.18 11.26 -12.91
CA ASN A 17 -26.83 10.08 -13.49
C ASN A 17 -26.18 8.74 -13.09
N GLN A 18 -25.30 8.71 -12.08
CA GLN A 18 -24.63 7.47 -11.63
C GLN A 18 -25.04 6.98 -10.23
N GLU A 19 -25.97 7.68 -9.56
CA GLU A 19 -26.38 7.36 -8.18
C GLU A 19 -27.08 6.00 -7.99
N SER A 20 -27.28 5.18 -9.04
CA SER A 20 -27.96 3.89 -8.91
C SER A 20 -27.18 2.66 -9.40
N SER A 21 -25.85 2.72 -9.54
CA SER A 21 -25.06 1.52 -9.78
C SER A 21 -24.04 1.29 -8.67
N LEU A 22 -24.05 0.08 -8.09
CA LEU A 22 -22.95 -0.45 -7.28
C LEU A 22 -21.63 -0.05 -7.92
N GLY A 23 -20.77 0.64 -7.17
CA GLY A 23 -19.48 1.13 -7.66
C GLY A 23 -18.79 0.02 -8.47
N ARG A 24 -18.35 0.36 -9.69
CA ARG A 24 -17.83 -0.62 -10.66
C ARG A 24 -16.85 -1.58 -9.96
N PRO A 25 -16.95 -2.90 -10.17
CA PRO A 25 -16.12 -3.89 -9.46
C PRO A 25 -14.61 -3.61 -9.51
N GLY A 26 -14.13 -2.93 -10.55
CA GLY A 26 -12.75 -2.48 -10.66
C GLY A 26 -12.36 -1.44 -9.61
N ALA A 27 -13.22 -0.46 -9.30
CA ALA A 27 -12.91 0.62 -8.39
C ALA A 27 -12.79 0.16 -6.92
N THR A 28 -13.67 -0.74 -6.47
CA THR A 28 -13.54 -1.41 -5.17
C THR A 28 -12.28 -2.27 -5.09
N ARG A 29 -11.94 -2.98 -6.17
CA ARG A 29 -10.72 -3.81 -6.22
C ARG A 29 -9.45 -2.96 -6.18
N TRP A 30 -9.37 -1.86 -6.94
CA TRP A 30 -8.18 -0.98 -6.91
C TRP A 30 -8.07 -0.21 -5.60
N GLY A 31 -9.19 0.25 -5.03
CA GLY A 31 -9.22 0.91 -3.73
C GLY A 31 -8.80 -0.01 -2.57
N THR A 32 -9.23 -1.28 -2.58
CA THR A 32 -8.76 -2.24 -1.57
C THR A 32 -7.29 -2.58 -1.74
N HIS A 33 -6.80 -2.76 -2.96
CA HIS A 33 -5.36 -2.95 -3.21
C HIS A 33 -4.51 -1.76 -2.76
N HIS A 34 -4.97 -0.52 -2.98
CA HIS A 34 -4.30 0.67 -2.51
C HIS A 34 -4.22 0.71 -0.99
N THR A 35 -5.36 0.46 -0.32
CA THR A 35 -5.48 0.44 1.14
C THR A 35 -4.56 -0.61 1.76
N THR A 36 -4.54 -1.83 1.21
CA THR A 36 -3.65 -2.91 1.68
C THR A 36 -2.18 -2.53 1.56
N ASN A 37 -1.76 -1.91 0.45
CA ASN A 37 -0.38 -1.44 0.29
C ASN A 37 0.00 -0.38 1.33
N ILE A 38 -0.91 0.55 1.65
CA ILE A 38 -0.69 1.54 2.70
C ILE A 38 -0.53 0.86 4.07
N HIS A 39 -1.40 -0.10 4.39
CA HIS A 39 -1.33 -0.81 5.67
C HIS A 39 -0.01 -1.58 5.82
N ILE A 40 0.44 -2.29 4.78
CA ILE A 40 1.74 -2.98 4.79
C ILE A 40 2.88 -1.99 5.07
N LEU A 41 2.90 -0.84 4.39
CA LEU A 41 3.91 0.19 4.62
C LEU A 41 3.83 0.81 6.01
N SER A 42 2.62 0.96 6.57
CA SER A 42 2.44 1.48 7.93
C SER A 42 2.94 0.51 9.02
N MET A 43 2.86 -0.79 8.75
CA MET A 43 3.33 -1.83 9.66
C MET A 43 4.80 -2.17 9.48
N TRP A 44 5.47 -1.57 8.49
CA TRP A 44 6.83 -1.95 8.10
C TRP A 44 7.80 -2.04 9.28
N SER A 45 7.90 -0.98 10.10
CA SER A 45 8.80 -0.96 11.26
C SER A 45 8.40 -2.01 12.30
N ALA A 46 7.10 -2.20 12.55
CA ALA A 46 6.63 -3.21 13.49
C ALA A 46 6.92 -4.64 12.99
N THR A 47 6.80 -4.88 11.68
CA THR A 47 7.16 -6.16 11.06
C THR A 47 8.66 -6.45 11.19
N ILE A 48 9.53 -5.46 10.91
CA ILE A 48 10.98 -5.60 11.10
C ILE A 48 11.28 -5.91 12.58
N GLN A 49 10.72 -5.15 13.52
CA GLN A 49 10.92 -5.40 14.96
C GLN A 49 10.52 -6.81 15.39
N VAL A 50 9.40 -7.34 14.88
CA VAL A 50 9.00 -8.72 15.19
C VAL A 50 9.98 -9.74 14.61
N LEU A 51 10.51 -9.50 13.41
CA LEU A 51 11.51 -10.37 12.79
C LEU A 51 12.85 -10.33 13.56
N ASP A 52 13.28 -9.15 14.00
CA ASP A 52 14.47 -8.98 14.84
C ASP A 52 14.31 -9.70 16.18
N ASN A 53 13.15 -9.60 16.82
CA ASN A 53 12.87 -10.35 18.04
C ASN A 53 12.94 -11.87 17.82
N ILE A 54 12.48 -12.38 16.67
CA ILE A 54 12.61 -13.80 16.32
C ILE A 54 14.08 -14.18 16.09
N LEU A 55 14.89 -13.27 15.53
CA LEU A 55 16.32 -13.47 15.36
C LEU A 55 17.05 -13.57 16.69
N ASP A 56 16.69 -12.74 17.66
CA ASP A 56 17.35 -12.70 18.96
C ASP A 56 16.87 -13.85 19.86
N ASP A 57 15.55 -13.97 20.05
CA ASP A 57 14.93 -14.86 21.04
C ASP A 57 14.55 -16.24 20.50
N GLY A 58 14.58 -16.44 19.18
CA GLY A 58 14.17 -17.69 18.55
C GLY A 58 15.06 -18.86 18.96
N THR A 59 14.43 -19.98 19.37
CA THR A 59 15.14 -21.22 19.74
C THR A 59 15.37 -22.15 18.54
N GLU A 60 14.53 -22.07 17.51
CA GLU A 60 14.62 -22.90 16.32
C GLU A 60 15.46 -22.21 15.23
N LEU A 61 16.56 -22.85 14.81
CA LEU A 61 17.46 -22.31 13.77
C LEU A 61 16.75 -22.00 12.46
N LYS A 62 15.74 -22.79 12.08
CA LYS A 62 14.96 -22.56 10.86
C LYS A 62 14.16 -21.26 10.92
N SER A 63 13.54 -20.97 12.07
CA SER A 63 12.77 -19.74 12.27
C SER A 63 13.68 -18.50 12.21
N ARG A 64 14.85 -18.56 12.85
CA ARG A 64 15.87 -17.51 12.81
C ARG A 64 16.39 -17.28 11.39
N GLY A 65 16.72 -18.36 10.67
CA GLY A 65 17.19 -18.26 9.28
C GLY A 65 16.15 -17.63 8.35
N ALA A 66 14.87 -18.00 8.52
CA ALA A 66 13.77 -17.40 7.77
C ALA A 66 13.60 -15.91 8.11
N ALA A 67 13.65 -15.55 9.40
CA ALA A 67 13.57 -14.15 9.83
C ALA A 67 14.72 -13.31 9.25
N SER A 68 15.96 -13.81 9.28
CA SER A 68 17.14 -13.15 8.70
C SER A 68 16.93 -12.87 7.22
N SER A 69 16.51 -13.90 6.49
CA SER A 69 16.29 -13.80 5.05
C SER A 69 15.17 -12.80 4.71
N LEU A 70 14.14 -12.72 5.56
CA LEU A 70 13.03 -11.78 5.40
C LEU A 70 13.45 -10.34 5.69
N VAL A 71 14.22 -10.08 6.75
CA VAL A 71 14.75 -8.75 7.05
C VAL A 71 15.62 -8.26 5.89
N GLU A 72 16.60 -9.06 5.46
CA GLU A 72 17.46 -8.74 4.31
C GLU A 72 16.64 -8.43 3.05
N LYS A 73 15.58 -9.22 2.79
CA LYS A 73 14.73 -9.02 1.63
C LYS A 73 13.89 -7.75 1.75
N MET A 74 13.29 -7.50 2.91
CA MET A 74 12.48 -6.32 3.16
C MET A 74 13.33 -5.06 3.01
N GLU A 75 14.51 -5.01 3.61
CA GLU A 75 15.41 -3.85 3.55
C GLU A 75 16.16 -3.70 2.22
N SER A 76 16.07 -4.69 1.32
CA SER A 76 16.68 -4.59 0.00
C SER A 76 16.10 -3.43 -0.80
N TYR A 77 16.98 -2.72 -1.52
CA TYR A 77 16.60 -1.59 -2.38
C TYR A 77 15.44 -1.95 -3.32
N GLN A 78 15.47 -3.15 -3.91
CA GLN A 78 14.44 -3.58 -4.86
C GLN A 78 13.05 -3.61 -4.21
N VAL A 79 12.91 -4.18 -3.01
CA VAL A 79 11.61 -4.29 -2.34
C VAL A 79 11.14 -2.92 -1.87
N VAL A 80 12.02 -2.14 -1.24
CA VAL A 80 11.70 -0.77 -0.81
C VAL A 80 11.26 0.08 -2.00
N PHE A 81 12.01 0.04 -3.11
CA PHE A 81 11.69 0.79 -4.32
C PHE A 81 10.35 0.38 -4.92
N ILE A 82 10.11 -0.93 -5.10
CA ILE A 82 8.86 -1.44 -5.65
C ILE A 82 7.69 -1.08 -4.75
N ALA A 83 7.80 -1.19 -3.43
CA ALA A 83 6.72 -0.87 -2.51
C ALA A 83 6.34 0.63 -2.59
N HIS A 84 7.32 1.53 -2.64
CA HIS A 84 7.07 2.96 -2.81
C HIS A 84 6.51 3.31 -4.21
N LEU A 85 7.00 2.64 -5.25
CA LEU A 85 6.48 2.80 -6.61
C LEU A 85 5.01 2.35 -6.67
N MET A 86 4.68 1.20 -6.10
CA MET A 86 3.32 0.67 -6.02
C MET A 86 2.39 1.59 -5.24
N LYS A 87 2.84 2.16 -4.11
CA LYS A 87 2.07 3.17 -3.37
C LYS A 87 1.71 4.36 -4.26
N LYS A 88 2.68 4.91 -4.99
CA LYS A 88 2.47 6.07 -5.88
C LYS A 88 1.54 5.76 -7.04
N VAL A 89 1.84 4.69 -7.81
CA VAL A 89 1.04 4.31 -8.98
C VAL A 89 -0.38 3.93 -8.55
N SER A 90 -0.53 3.11 -7.51
CA SER A 90 -1.85 2.72 -7.01
C SER A 90 -2.64 3.90 -6.44
N GLY A 91 -1.96 4.89 -5.83
CA GLY A 91 -2.62 6.11 -5.36
C GLY A 91 -3.18 6.95 -6.51
N LEU A 92 -2.40 7.16 -7.56
CA LEU A 92 -2.85 7.84 -8.78
C LEU A 92 -4.01 7.09 -9.45
N THR A 93 -3.89 5.77 -9.61
CA THR A 93 -4.97 4.93 -10.17
C THR A 93 -6.23 5.01 -9.31
N ASN A 94 -6.11 5.03 -7.98
CA ASN A 94 -7.25 5.15 -7.08
C ASN A 94 -7.94 6.51 -7.23
N ILE A 95 -7.17 7.60 -7.30
CA ILE A 95 -7.69 8.96 -7.54
C ILE A 95 -8.46 9.02 -8.86
N VAL A 96 -7.83 8.58 -9.95
CA VAL A 96 -8.48 8.56 -11.27
C VAL A 96 -9.72 7.66 -11.27
N SER A 97 -9.67 6.52 -10.58
CA SER A 97 -10.83 5.64 -10.44
C SER A 97 -12.00 6.34 -9.73
N HIS A 98 -11.74 7.10 -8.66
CA HIS A 98 -12.77 7.86 -7.96
C HIS A 98 -13.34 9.00 -8.79
N PHE A 99 -12.52 9.71 -9.57
CA PHE A 99 -12.99 10.80 -10.43
C PHE A 99 -13.82 10.33 -11.64
N LEU A 100 -13.65 9.08 -12.08
CA LEU A 100 -14.38 8.49 -13.21
C LEU A 100 -15.62 7.67 -12.78
N GLN A 101 -15.89 7.59 -11.48
CA GLN A 101 -17.07 6.93 -10.91
C GLN A 101 -18.25 7.88 -10.81
#